data_AF-A0A8S9TCU0-F1
#
_entry.id   AF-A0A8S9TCU0-F1
#
_cell.length_a   1.000
_cell.length_b   1.000
_cell.length_c   1.000
_cell.angle_alpha   90.00
_cell.angle_beta   90.00
_cell.angle_gamma   90.00
#
_symmetry.space_group_name_H-M   'P 1'
#
loop_
_entity.id
_entity.type
_entity.pdbx_description
1 polymer ?
#
loop_
_entity_poly.entity_id
_entity_poly.type
_entity_poly.pdbx_seq_one_letter_code
_entity_poly.pdbx_strand_id
1 'polypeptide(L)'
;MLNSLQDIASKVQLESNFCIRHPDYKPLELPPDVVARFQHLLLQLQTKYRSLQLRSFLYGIYYNGSLRKALVAEADSSQLRPEQNLENNQFQGVDLKFYEQLHNSNRGSGYFDPGWRVLRQEADGTLAVIKDNLTLHIERERHLRSEHQSAMVGDLVDICLPRNRVQSGFYMAMSNASSHACNSCRWVSHLQRWTHHLRGL
;
A
#
# COMPACT_ATOMS: atom_id res chain seq x y z
N MET A 1 -12.77 -11.29 14.58
CA MET A 1 -11.42 -11.00 15.13
C MET A 1 -11.04 -11.94 16.27
N LEU A 2 -11.88 -12.17 17.28
CA LEU A 2 -11.55 -13.05 18.41
C LEU A 2 -11.18 -14.48 17.97
N ASN A 3 -11.95 -15.06 17.05
CA ASN A 3 -11.67 -16.41 16.52
C ASN A 3 -10.31 -16.50 15.83
N SER A 4 -9.86 -15.45 15.15
CA SER A 4 -8.55 -15.42 14.47
C SER A 4 -7.40 -15.34 15.48
N LEU A 5 -7.56 -14.55 16.55
CA LEU A 5 -6.55 -14.47 17.61
C LEU A 5 -6.45 -15.78 18.40
N GLN A 6 -7.59 -16.42 18.67
CA GLN A 6 -7.63 -17.73 19.32
C GLN A 6 -7.01 -18.82 18.44
N ASP A 7 -7.26 -18.78 17.14
CA ASP A 7 -6.66 -19.69 16.16
C ASP A 7 -5.13 -19.51 16.13
N ILE A 8 -4.63 -18.27 16.03
CA ILE A 8 -3.19 -17.97 16.10
C ILE A 8 -2.58 -18.53 17.39
N ALA A 9 -3.18 -18.25 18.54
CA ALA A 9 -2.65 -18.65 19.84
C ALA A 9 -2.67 -20.16 20.08
N SER A 10 -3.62 -20.88 19.48
CA SER A 10 -3.77 -22.33 19.68
C SER A 10 -3.03 -23.17 18.65
N LYS A 11 -2.83 -22.64 17.42
CA LYS A 11 -2.33 -23.42 16.29
C LYS A 11 -0.95 -23.03 15.80
N VAL A 12 -0.52 -21.77 15.97
CA VAL A 12 0.80 -21.34 15.49
C VAL A 12 1.88 -21.75 16.50
N GLN A 13 2.82 -22.58 16.04
CA GLN A 13 3.94 -23.06 16.84
C GLN A 13 5.27 -22.57 16.26
N LEU A 14 6.17 -22.14 17.13
CA LEU A 14 7.51 -21.68 16.79
C LEU A 14 8.54 -22.71 17.25
N GLU A 15 9.35 -23.22 16.33
CA GLU A 15 10.40 -24.19 16.63
C GLU A 15 11.79 -23.53 16.66
N SER A 16 12.74 -24.21 17.31
CA SER A 16 14.11 -23.71 17.55
C SER A 16 14.96 -23.59 16.27
N ASN A 17 14.61 -24.36 15.23
CA ASN A 17 15.20 -24.36 13.89
C ASN A 17 14.66 -23.25 12.97
N PHE A 18 14.02 -22.21 13.52
CA PHE A 18 13.36 -21.14 12.77
C PHE A 18 12.12 -21.60 11.99
N CYS A 19 11.61 -22.82 12.23
CA CYS A 19 10.40 -23.31 11.60
C CYS A 19 9.14 -22.72 12.25
N ILE A 20 8.15 -22.39 11.43
CA ILE A 20 6.81 -22.01 11.86
C ILE A 20 5.84 -23.08 11.40
N ARG A 21 5.09 -23.66 12.35
CA ARG A 21 4.11 -24.71 12.10
C ARG A 21 2.70 -24.25 12.39
N HIS A 22 1.78 -24.79 11.60
CA HIS A 22 0.35 -24.64 11.78
C HIS A 22 -0.32 -25.94 11.30
N PRO A 23 -1.28 -26.54 12.02
CA PRO A 23 -1.87 -27.85 11.67
C PRO A 23 -2.50 -27.86 10.27
N ASP A 24 -3.11 -26.75 9.88
CA ASP A 24 -3.82 -26.63 8.61
C ASP A 24 -2.90 -26.26 7.42
N TYR A 25 -1.61 -26.01 7.67
CA TYR A 25 -0.67 -25.52 6.65
C TYR A 25 0.70 -26.23 6.67
N LYS A 26 1.38 -26.28 5.52
CA LYS A 26 2.75 -26.76 5.39
C LYS A 26 3.68 -25.91 6.26
N PRO A 27 4.63 -26.55 6.98
CA PRO A 27 5.62 -25.83 7.76
C PRO A 27 6.41 -24.85 6.90
N LEU A 28 6.64 -23.66 7.43
CA LEU A 28 7.60 -22.73 6.85
C LEU A 28 8.96 -23.04 7.46
N GLU A 29 9.74 -23.85 6.76
CA GLU A 29 11.06 -24.31 7.20
C GLU A 29 12.19 -23.73 6.35
N LEU A 30 13.36 -23.60 6.98
CA LEU A 30 14.59 -23.26 6.30
C LEU A 30 15.36 -24.55 5.96
N PRO A 31 16.08 -24.57 4.83
CA PRO A 31 17.01 -25.65 4.52
C PRO A 31 18.00 -25.88 5.69
N PRO A 32 18.32 -27.14 6.03
CA PRO A 32 19.15 -27.46 7.21
C PRO A 32 20.52 -26.77 7.21
N ASP A 33 21.13 -26.61 6.04
CA ASP A 33 22.39 -25.90 5.82
C ASP A 33 22.27 -24.39 6.15
N VAL A 34 21.14 -23.78 5.81
CA VAL A 34 20.84 -22.39 6.15
C VAL A 34 20.59 -22.24 7.64
N VAL A 35 19.85 -23.17 8.26
CA VAL A 35 19.62 -23.18 9.73
C VAL A 35 20.95 -23.22 10.47
N ALA A 36 21.85 -24.13 10.09
CA ALA A 36 23.17 -24.24 10.70
C ALA A 36 23.94 -22.92 10.61
N ARG A 37 23.93 -22.25 9.44
CA ARG A 37 24.59 -20.93 9.28
C ARG A 37 23.93 -19.84 10.13
N PHE A 38 22.60 -19.83 10.22
CA PHE A 38 21.87 -18.83 11.00
C PHE A 38 22.09 -18.96 12.51
N GLN A 39 22.28 -20.18 13.01
CA GLN A 39 22.58 -20.42 14.43
C GLN A 39 23.92 -19.80 14.86
N HIS A 40 24.87 -19.62 13.93
CA HIS A 40 26.14 -18.96 14.19
C HIS A 40 26.07 -17.42 14.15
N LEU A 41 24.93 -16.84 13.77
CA LEU A 41 24.75 -15.38 13.77
C LEU A 41 24.51 -14.84 15.17
N LEU A 42 24.74 -13.53 15.35
CA LEU A 42 24.38 -12.82 16.58
C LEU A 42 22.90 -13.02 16.93
N LEU A 43 22.61 -13.24 18.21
CA LEU A 43 21.24 -13.48 18.70
C LEU A 43 20.24 -12.40 18.25
N GLN A 44 20.67 -11.13 18.19
CA GLN A 44 19.83 -10.04 17.71
C GLN A 44 19.38 -10.23 16.25
N LEU A 45 20.25 -10.75 15.38
CA LEU A 45 19.91 -11.03 13.98
C LEU A 45 18.97 -12.23 13.89
N GLN A 46 19.19 -13.26 14.70
CA GLN A 46 18.30 -14.42 14.78
C GLN A 46 16.89 -14.00 15.22
N THR A 47 16.77 -13.18 16.27
CA THR A 47 15.49 -12.66 16.76
C THR A 47 14.81 -11.78 15.72
N LYS A 48 15.56 -10.86 15.08
CA LYS A 48 15.03 -10.00 14.02
C LYS A 48 14.46 -10.82 12.86
N TYR A 49 15.17 -11.86 12.45
CA TYR A 49 14.73 -12.76 11.41
C TYR A 49 13.44 -13.51 11.81
N ARG A 50 13.39 -14.09 13.01
CA ARG A 50 12.20 -14.77 13.54
C ARG A 50 10.98 -13.84 13.57
N SER A 51 11.15 -12.62 14.05
CA SER A 51 10.06 -11.63 14.09
C SER A 51 9.56 -11.28 12.68
N LEU A 52 10.47 -11.15 11.70
CA LEU A 52 10.09 -10.89 10.31
C LEU A 52 9.34 -12.07 9.70
N GLN A 53 9.83 -13.30 9.88
CA GLN A 53 9.15 -14.49 9.39
C GLN A 53 7.78 -14.68 10.00
N LEU A 54 7.65 -14.55 11.32
CA LEU A 54 6.36 -14.66 12.00
C LEU A 54 5.39 -13.59 11.52
N ARG A 55 5.84 -12.33 11.41
CA ARG A 55 5.00 -11.25 10.88
C ARG A 55 4.53 -11.55 9.47
N SER A 56 5.42 -11.98 8.59
CA SER A 56 5.07 -12.32 7.20
C SER A 56 4.11 -13.50 7.13
N PHE A 57 4.30 -14.54 7.94
CA PHE A 57 3.41 -15.70 8.03
C PHE A 57 2.01 -15.27 8.50
N LEU A 58 1.91 -14.53 9.61
CA LEU A 58 0.64 -14.07 10.16
C LEU A 58 -0.10 -13.16 9.17
N TYR A 59 0.63 -12.24 8.53
CA TYR A 59 0.06 -11.36 7.51
C TYR A 59 -0.45 -12.16 6.30
N GLY A 60 0.35 -13.12 5.82
CA GLY A 60 0.05 -13.96 4.67
C GLY A 60 -1.14 -14.91 4.88
N ILE A 61 -1.31 -15.44 6.09
CA ILE A 61 -2.38 -16.40 6.41
C ILE A 61 -3.63 -15.70 6.95
N TYR A 62 -3.49 -14.80 7.92
CA TYR A 62 -4.64 -14.26 8.66
C TYR A 62 -5.13 -12.92 8.15
N TYR A 63 -4.26 -12.10 7.53
CA TYR A 63 -4.64 -10.76 7.08
C TYR A 63 -5.01 -10.73 5.59
N ASN A 64 -4.08 -11.05 4.68
CA ASN A 64 -4.33 -10.96 3.24
C ASN A 64 -4.66 -12.31 2.57
N GLY A 65 -4.49 -13.43 3.27
CA GLY A 65 -4.83 -14.78 2.78
C GLY A 65 -3.93 -15.33 1.66
N SER A 66 -2.90 -14.58 1.23
CA SER A 66 -2.00 -14.94 0.12
C SER A 66 -1.29 -16.29 0.30
N LEU A 67 -0.94 -16.65 1.53
CA LEU A 67 -0.19 -17.88 1.83
C LEU A 67 -1.09 -19.10 2.04
N ARG A 68 -2.41 -18.92 2.17
CA ARG A 68 -3.31 -20.04 2.49
C ARG A 68 -3.25 -21.11 1.41
N LYS A 69 -3.33 -20.73 0.14
CA LYS A 69 -3.32 -21.67 -1.01
C LYS A 69 -1.96 -22.35 -1.20
N ALA A 70 -0.88 -21.60 -1.07
CA ALA A 70 0.48 -22.11 -1.25
C ALA A 70 0.88 -23.12 -0.18
N LEU A 71 0.32 -22.99 1.02
CA LEU A 71 0.66 -23.81 2.17
C LEU A 71 -0.42 -24.84 2.53
N VAL A 72 -1.50 -25.06 1.78
CA VAL A 72 -2.44 -26.17 2.11
C VAL A 72 -1.72 -27.53 1.99
N ALA A 73 -1.91 -28.40 2.98
CA ALA A 73 -1.23 -29.69 3.09
C ALA A 73 -1.45 -30.62 1.87
N GLU A 74 -2.61 -30.56 1.21
CA GLU A 74 -2.98 -31.41 0.07
C GLU A 74 -2.92 -30.72 -1.31
N ALA A 75 -2.14 -29.65 -1.46
CA ALA A 75 -1.89 -29.11 -2.80
C ALA A 75 -1.02 -30.10 -3.58
N ASP A 76 -1.67 -30.90 -4.43
CA ASP A 76 -1.06 -31.79 -5.40
C ASP A 76 0.00 -31.01 -6.18
N SER A 77 1.24 -31.53 -6.23
CA SER A 77 2.37 -30.85 -6.87
C SER A 77 2.15 -30.57 -8.37
N SER A 78 1.13 -31.19 -8.97
CA SER A 78 0.64 -30.99 -10.32
C SER A 78 -0.44 -29.90 -10.45
N GLN A 79 -1.08 -29.49 -9.35
CA GLN A 79 -1.97 -28.31 -9.26
C GLN A 79 -1.26 -27.07 -8.75
N LEU A 80 0.03 -27.17 -8.40
CA LEU A 80 0.96 -26.06 -8.37
C LEU A 80 1.23 -25.59 -9.80
N ARG A 81 0.18 -25.17 -10.50
CA ARG A 81 0.36 -24.12 -11.48
C ARG A 81 0.96 -22.94 -10.70
N PRO A 82 2.17 -22.47 -11.02
CA PRO A 82 2.57 -21.12 -10.65
C PRO A 82 1.76 -20.15 -11.50
N GLU A 83 0.43 -20.29 -11.52
CA GLU A 83 -0.43 -19.46 -12.33
C GLU A 83 -1.06 -18.42 -11.42
N GLN A 84 -0.52 -17.21 -11.62
CA GLN A 84 -1.31 -16.00 -11.73
C GLN A 84 -1.94 -15.62 -10.38
N ASN A 85 -1.20 -14.99 -9.47
CA ASN A 85 -0.91 -13.57 -9.57
C ASN A 85 0.34 -13.19 -8.75
N LEU A 86 1.52 -13.46 -9.32
CA LEU A 86 2.61 -12.46 -9.25
C LEU A 86 2.41 -11.39 -10.35
N GLU A 87 1.24 -11.36 -10.98
CA GLU A 87 0.80 -10.20 -11.72
C GLU A 87 0.60 -9.06 -10.72
N ASN A 88 0.98 -7.87 -11.15
CA ASN A 88 0.84 -6.60 -10.43
C ASN A 88 -0.65 -6.18 -10.31
N ASN A 89 -1.53 -7.14 -9.96
CA ASN A 89 -2.98 -7.03 -9.88
C ASN A 89 -3.43 -6.46 -8.54
N GLN A 90 -2.52 -5.86 -7.77
CA GLN A 90 -2.83 -5.25 -6.49
C GLN A 90 -2.31 -3.81 -6.48
N PHE A 91 -3.19 -2.83 -6.68
CA PHE A 91 -2.83 -1.42 -6.55
C PHE A 91 -2.88 -1.03 -5.07
N GLN A 92 -1.70 -0.79 -4.48
CA GLN A 92 -1.54 -0.42 -3.06
C GLN A 92 -2.30 -1.31 -2.07
N GLY A 93 -2.36 -2.62 -2.31
CA GLY A 93 -3.06 -3.55 -1.43
C GLY A 93 -4.51 -3.87 -1.82
N VAL A 94 -5.08 -3.20 -2.82
CA VAL A 94 -6.44 -3.46 -3.34
C VAL A 94 -6.34 -4.26 -4.64
N ASP A 95 -7.09 -5.37 -4.73
CA ASP A 95 -7.25 -6.13 -5.97
C ASP A 95 -7.69 -5.20 -7.12
N LEU A 96 -7.02 -5.25 -8.27
CA LEU A 96 -7.19 -4.28 -9.36
C LEU A 96 -8.58 -4.35 -9.97
N LYS A 97 -9.17 -5.54 -10.11
CA LYS A 97 -10.54 -5.70 -10.62
C LYS A 97 -11.55 -5.12 -9.64
N PHE A 98 -11.33 -5.35 -8.35
CA PHE A 98 -12.15 -4.74 -7.30
C PHE A 98 -11.98 -3.22 -7.25
N TYR A 99 -10.76 -2.71 -7.41
CA TYR A 99 -10.48 -1.28 -7.54
C TYR A 99 -11.22 -0.68 -8.73
N GLU A 100 -11.15 -1.29 -9.91
CA GLU A 100 -11.84 -0.82 -11.12
C GLU A 100 -13.35 -0.79 -10.90
N GLN A 101 -13.92 -1.84 -10.28
CA GLN A 101 -15.34 -1.88 -9.96
C GLN A 101 -15.75 -0.73 -9.02
N LEU A 102 -14.98 -0.49 -7.95
CA LEU A 102 -15.22 0.63 -7.03
C LEU A 102 -15.01 2.00 -7.69
N HIS A 103 -14.00 2.11 -8.54
CA HIS A 103 -13.69 3.32 -9.29
C HIS A 103 -14.79 3.67 -10.29
N ASN A 104 -15.30 2.67 -11.02
CA ASN A 104 -16.38 2.84 -11.99
C ASN A 104 -17.74 3.08 -11.32
N SER A 105 -17.94 2.54 -10.12
CA SER A 105 -19.15 2.80 -9.33
C SER A 105 -19.14 4.20 -8.70
N ASN A 106 -17.97 4.81 -8.53
CA ASN A 106 -17.83 6.13 -7.95
C ASN A 106 -18.18 7.22 -8.99
N ARG A 107 -19.34 7.85 -8.78
CA ARG A 107 -19.86 8.92 -9.65
C ARG A 107 -19.29 10.32 -9.34
N GLY A 108 -18.36 10.42 -8.38
CA GLY A 108 -17.68 11.67 -8.11
C GLY A 108 -16.89 12.17 -9.32
N SER A 109 -16.69 13.47 -9.40
CA SER A 109 -15.85 14.13 -10.41
C SER A 109 -14.45 14.47 -9.88
N GLY A 110 -14.23 14.30 -8.57
CA GLY A 110 -13.06 14.83 -7.88
C GLY A 110 -13.42 16.04 -7.04
N TYR A 111 -12.43 16.60 -6.35
CA TYR A 111 -12.60 17.77 -5.50
C TYR A 111 -11.43 18.73 -5.69
N PHE A 112 -11.69 20.01 -5.45
CA PHE A 112 -10.62 21.01 -5.46
C PHE A 112 -10.00 21.12 -4.07
N ASP A 113 -8.69 20.95 -4.01
CA ASP A 113 -7.88 21.20 -2.83
C ASP A 113 -7.17 22.56 -2.98
N PRO A 114 -7.46 23.55 -2.11
CA PRO A 114 -6.93 24.90 -2.24
C PRO A 114 -5.52 25.05 -1.67
N GLY A 115 -4.90 26.20 -1.97
CA GLY A 115 -3.70 26.67 -1.27
C GLY A 115 -2.38 26.07 -1.78
N TRP A 116 -2.35 25.63 -3.04
CA TRP A 116 -1.12 25.18 -3.69
C TRP A 116 -0.37 26.35 -4.30
N ARG A 117 0.94 26.45 -4.09
CA ARG A 117 1.75 27.53 -4.66
C ARG A 117 2.44 27.09 -5.95
N VAL A 118 2.34 27.88 -7.01
CA VAL A 118 3.09 27.66 -8.26
C VAL A 118 4.58 27.95 -8.02
N LEU A 119 5.42 26.94 -8.19
CA LEU A 119 6.88 27.07 -8.05
C LEU A 119 7.55 27.47 -9.36
N ARG A 120 7.17 26.82 -10.46
CA ARG A 120 7.72 27.05 -11.79
C ARG A 120 6.82 26.43 -12.85
N GLN A 121 7.03 26.88 -14.08
CA GLN A 121 6.49 26.24 -15.28
C GLN A 121 7.60 25.44 -15.95
N GLU A 122 7.31 24.19 -16.30
CA GLU A 122 8.22 23.32 -17.03
C GLU A 122 8.17 23.60 -18.53
N ALA A 123 9.18 23.10 -19.27
CA ALA A 123 9.30 23.34 -20.71
C ALA A 123 8.13 22.79 -21.54
N ASP A 124 7.44 21.77 -21.02
CA ASP A 124 6.25 21.16 -21.63
C ASP A 124 4.94 21.92 -21.33
N GLY A 125 5.03 23.03 -20.57
CA GLY A 125 3.87 23.84 -20.19
C GLY A 125 3.18 23.40 -18.90
N THR A 126 3.57 22.27 -18.31
CA THR A 126 3.07 21.84 -16.99
C THR A 126 3.56 22.77 -15.88
N LEU A 127 2.80 22.84 -14.79
CA LEU A 127 3.16 23.62 -13.60
C LEU A 127 3.63 22.70 -12.48
N ALA A 128 4.79 23.01 -11.91
CA ALA A 128 5.21 22.45 -10.64
C ALA A 128 4.60 23.30 -9.51
N VAL A 129 3.83 22.67 -8.63
CA VAL A 129 3.10 23.31 -7.53
C VAL A 129 3.44 22.64 -6.21
N ILE A 130 3.42 23.39 -5.11
CA ILE A 130 3.80 22.89 -3.78
C ILE A 130 2.77 23.21 -2.70
N LYS A 131 2.56 22.26 -1.79
CA LYS A 131 1.82 22.41 -0.53
C LYS A 131 2.41 21.43 0.49
N ASP A 132 2.68 21.88 1.71
CA ASP A 132 3.19 21.02 2.81
C ASP A 132 4.34 20.06 2.40
N ASN A 133 5.35 20.60 1.72
CA ASN A 133 6.52 19.87 1.19
C ASN A 133 6.22 18.82 0.11
N LEU A 134 4.99 18.74 -0.37
CA LEU A 134 4.58 17.92 -1.51
C LEU A 134 4.62 18.77 -2.79
N THR A 135 5.48 18.40 -3.73
CA THR A 135 5.49 18.96 -5.09
C THR A 135 4.73 18.07 -6.05
N LEU A 136 3.76 18.63 -6.76
CA LEU A 136 3.03 17.98 -7.85
C LEU A 136 3.33 18.66 -9.17
N HIS A 137 3.24 17.92 -10.26
CA HIS A 137 3.26 18.45 -11.62
C HIS A 137 1.85 18.37 -12.17
N ILE A 138 1.30 19.51 -12.59
CA ILE A 138 -0.10 19.61 -13.03
C ILE A 138 -0.20 20.24 -14.42
N GLU A 139 -1.13 19.73 -15.21
CA GLU A 139 -1.63 20.36 -16.43
C GLU A 139 -2.71 21.39 -16.07
N ARG A 140 -2.62 22.59 -16.64
CA ARG A 140 -3.52 23.71 -16.31
C ARG A 140 -4.97 23.38 -16.68
N GLU A 141 -5.19 22.89 -17.89
CA GLU A 141 -6.50 22.62 -18.48
C GLU A 141 -7.25 21.52 -17.73
N ARG A 142 -6.51 20.57 -17.14
CA ARG A 142 -7.07 19.41 -16.45
C ARG A 142 -7.26 19.62 -14.96
N HIS A 143 -6.32 20.30 -14.32
CA HIS A 143 -6.25 20.33 -12.85
C HIS A 143 -6.60 21.69 -12.25
N LEU A 144 -6.57 22.77 -13.02
CA LEU A 144 -6.93 24.10 -12.52
C LEU A 144 -8.36 24.46 -12.91
N ARG A 145 -9.00 25.26 -12.07
CA ARG A 145 -10.24 25.92 -12.46
C ARG A 145 -9.98 26.97 -13.53
N SER A 146 -11.02 27.33 -14.25
CA SER A 146 -11.00 28.39 -15.26
C SER A 146 -10.40 29.69 -14.73
N GLU A 147 -10.66 30.05 -13.46
CA GLU A 147 -10.12 31.28 -12.87
C GLU A 147 -8.61 31.24 -12.64
N HIS A 148 -8.01 30.06 -12.54
CA HIS A 148 -6.59 29.86 -12.26
C HIS A 148 -5.78 29.44 -13.49
N GLN A 149 -6.39 29.37 -14.68
CA GLN A 149 -5.71 28.94 -15.90
C GLN A 149 -4.50 29.83 -16.25
N SER A 150 -4.58 31.13 -15.95
CA SER A 150 -3.49 32.08 -16.18
C SER A 150 -2.52 32.24 -14.99
N ALA A 151 -2.55 31.32 -14.02
CA ALA A 151 -1.70 31.39 -12.84
C ALA A 151 -0.20 31.43 -13.20
N MET A 152 0.51 32.33 -12.53
CA MET A 152 1.94 32.57 -12.68
C MET A 152 2.72 32.01 -11.49
N VAL A 153 4.05 31.99 -11.63
CA VAL A 153 4.95 31.57 -10.55
C VAL A 153 4.74 32.46 -9.32
N GLY A 154 4.54 31.85 -8.17
CA GLY A 154 4.24 32.51 -6.90
C GLY A 154 2.77 32.48 -6.49
N ASP A 155 1.85 32.32 -7.45
CA ASP A 155 0.41 32.36 -7.21
C ASP A 155 -0.08 31.16 -6.39
N LEU A 156 -1.18 31.37 -5.67
CA LEU A 156 -1.92 30.31 -5.02
C LEU A 156 -3.06 29.85 -5.92
N VAL A 157 -3.18 28.53 -6.07
CA VAL A 157 -4.19 27.89 -6.89
C VAL A 157 -4.86 26.73 -6.15
N ASP A 158 -6.07 26.44 -6.58
CA ASP A 158 -6.82 25.25 -6.20
C ASP A 158 -6.62 24.16 -7.26
N ILE A 159 -6.26 22.95 -6.81
CA ILE A 159 -5.98 21.81 -7.69
C ILE A 159 -7.11 20.80 -7.61
N CYS A 160 -7.61 20.36 -8.76
CA CYS A 160 -8.54 19.25 -8.87
C CYS A 160 -7.81 17.93 -8.60
N LEU A 161 -8.17 17.28 -7.48
CA LEU A 161 -7.70 15.95 -7.11
C LEU A 161 -8.72 14.87 -7.51
N PRO A 162 -8.25 13.62 -7.73
CA PRO A 162 -9.12 12.53 -8.17
C PRO A 162 -10.28 12.25 -7.22
N ARG A 163 -11.36 11.68 -7.77
CA ARG A 163 -12.56 11.26 -7.02
C ARG A 163 -12.33 10.14 -6.00
N ASN A 164 -11.13 9.60 -5.92
CA ASN A 164 -10.79 8.51 -5.03
C ASN A 164 -9.35 8.62 -4.53
N ARG A 165 -9.12 8.04 -3.35
CA ARG A 165 -7.79 7.85 -2.80
C ARG A 165 -7.64 6.38 -2.44
N VAL A 166 -6.50 5.79 -2.80
CA VAL A 166 -6.11 4.48 -2.27
C VAL A 166 -5.01 4.71 -1.25
N GLN A 167 -5.11 4.02 -0.11
CA GLN A 167 -4.06 4.02 0.90
C GLN A 167 -4.13 2.73 1.72
N SER A 168 -2.99 2.05 1.86
CA SER A 168 -2.82 0.91 2.77
C SER A 168 -3.87 -0.20 2.59
N GLY A 169 -4.26 -0.52 1.34
CA GLY A 169 -5.24 -1.55 1.04
C GLY A 169 -6.70 -1.11 1.11
N PHE A 170 -6.98 0.19 1.27
CA PHE A 170 -8.34 0.73 1.28
C PHE A 170 -8.57 1.67 0.10
N TYR A 171 -9.72 1.50 -0.56
CA TYR A 171 -10.27 2.48 -1.48
C TYR A 171 -11.20 3.43 -0.72
N MET A 172 -10.97 4.73 -0.86
CA MET A 172 -11.84 5.77 -0.31
C MET A 172 -12.46 6.56 -1.46
N ALA A 173 -13.79 6.57 -1.53
CA ALA A 173 -14.53 7.46 -2.41
C ALA A 173 -14.54 8.86 -1.80
N MET A 174 -14.17 9.86 -2.60
CA MET A 174 -14.21 11.27 -2.21
C MET A 174 -15.43 11.94 -2.84
N SER A 175 -16.15 12.71 -2.03
CA SER A 175 -17.26 13.55 -2.48
C SER A 175 -16.76 14.70 -3.37
N ASN A 176 -17.67 15.28 -4.18
CA ASN A 176 -17.41 16.50 -4.95
C ASN A 176 -17.29 17.76 -4.06
N ALA A 177 -17.68 17.65 -2.79
CA ALA A 177 -17.49 18.72 -1.82
C ALA A 177 -15.99 18.87 -1.52
N SER A 178 -15.45 20.02 -1.89
CA SER A 178 -14.18 20.49 -1.33
C SER A 178 -14.31 20.55 0.19
N SER A 179 -13.22 20.27 0.91
CA SER A 179 -13.16 20.18 2.38
C SER A 179 -13.44 21.50 3.13
N HIS A 180 -14.06 22.48 2.47
CA HIS A 180 -14.52 23.76 3.03
C HIS A 180 -15.83 23.61 3.82
N ALA A 181 -15.83 22.77 4.85
CA ALA A 181 -16.84 22.80 5.90
C ALA A 181 -16.39 22.08 7.18
N CYS A 182 -15.10 22.16 7.57
CA CYS A 182 -14.76 21.80 8.94
C CYS A 182 -13.43 22.38 9.42
N ASN A 183 -13.46 23.61 9.93
CA ASN A 183 -12.37 24.15 10.75
C ASN A 183 -12.25 23.45 12.14
N SER A 184 -12.98 22.35 12.39
CA SER A 184 -12.88 21.55 13.61
C SER A 184 -12.48 20.09 13.41
N CYS A 185 -12.31 19.60 12.18
CA CYS A 185 -11.80 18.24 11.94
C CYS A 185 -10.31 18.29 11.61
N ARG A 186 -9.50 18.40 12.65
CA ARG A 186 -8.05 18.26 12.62
C ARG A 186 -7.72 16.78 12.33
N TRP A 187 -7.87 16.34 11.08
CA TRP A 187 -7.34 15.04 10.66
C TRP A 187 -5.82 15.18 10.53
N VAL A 188 -5.15 14.67 11.56
CA VAL A 188 -3.70 14.66 11.72
C VAL A 188 -3.01 14.20 10.45
N SER A 189 -2.15 15.09 9.96
CA SER A 189 -1.19 14.88 8.91
C SER A 189 -0.20 13.78 9.30
N HIS A 190 -0.29 12.65 8.60
CA HIS A 190 0.85 11.75 8.43
C HIS A 190 1.05 11.48 6.93
N LEU A 191 1.48 12.51 6.22
CA LEU A 191 2.13 12.42 4.91
C LEU A 191 3.64 12.39 5.13
N GLN A 192 4.14 11.25 5.64
CA GLN A 192 5.56 10.91 5.63
C GLN A 192 5.74 9.47 5.16
N ARG A 193 5.77 9.28 3.83
CA ARG A 193 6.81 8.49 3.16
C ARG A 193 6.60 8.56 1.65
N TRP A 194 7.33 9.49 1.04
CA TRP A 194 7.57 9.58 -0.38
C TRP A 194 8.54 8.47 -0.83
N THR A 195 8.12 7.78 -1.90
CA THR A 195 8.93 7.37 -3.05
C THR A 195 10.41 7.09 -2.82
N HIS A 196 10.73 5.81 -2.56
CA HIS A 196 12.04 5.24 -2.84
C HIS A 196 11.90 4.07 -3.82
N HIS A 197 11.66 4.36 -5.10
CA HIS A 197 12.23 3.60 -6.21
C HIS A 197 11.81 4.25 -7.53
N LEU A 198 12.76 4.93 -8.17
CA LEU A 198 12.96 5.02 -9.62
C LEU A 198 14.10 6.04 -9.85
N ARG A 199 15.31 5.64 -9.46
CA ARG A 199 16.58 6.11 -10.02
C ARG A 199 17.50 4.89 -10.08
N GLY A 200 17.84 4.48 -11.29
CA GLY A 200 18.79 3.40 -11.52
C GLY A 200 18.45 2.53 -12.71
N LEU A 201 18.38 3.13 -13.90
CA LEU A 201 19.03 2.70 -15.15
C LEU A 201 18.69 3.73 -16.24
#